data_AF-A0A6I8LQ55-F1
#
_entry.id   AF-A0A6I8LQ55-F1
#
_cell.length_a   1.000
_cell.length_b   1.000
_cell.length_c   1.000
_cell.angle_alpha   90.00
_cell.angle_beta   90.00
_cell.angle_gamma   90.00
#
_symmetry.space_group_name_H-M   'P 1'
#
loop_
_entity.id
_entity.type
_entity.pdbx_description
1 polymer ?
#
loop_
_entity_poly.entity_id
_entity_poly.type
_entity_poly.pdbx_seq_one_letter_code
_entity_poly.pdbx_strand_id
1 'polypeptide(L)'
;MRSENDVLDRRAGTRPVPAARLDALLAGLARQYRVPGAQLAVWQGDEATVVQAGVRHHDRPGAMLPTSAVPVGSITKLVTATLAMVLVADDDLDLDEPVGDVLGVSGLPAELTTRRLLSHTGGLPSDPADLAGSVLREVRGAAPVCPPGTAFSYSNLGYALVGAVIEEVTGMSWREAADAIVLRPLNIEPVFVDDPGVVSGHAGDRPVEQILPPMLDPAGALAMSAADLVSLGRVHLGKPGLLDVVTAADMHRRVPAAEPFGLADGWGLGIAHFGDPDNGWLGHDGTADGTSCHLRIDQAGACVVALTTNGTTGADLWHALAAELADLGIDVPSRAAQAPEATREVPVPPGDFGAYRNGSIEYVITADRLVVDGEVFPELVLHDDRTFTVRDPATGRVTPCGRFRGEPGASAAVEIGGRLAGRR
;
A
#
# COMPACT_ATOMS: atom_id res chain seq x y z
N MET A 1 -3.61 27.08 14.58
CA MET A 1 -4.20 27.83 13.46
C MET A 1 -3.10 28.65 12.82
N ARG A 2 -2.39 28.09 11.83
CA ARG A 2 -1.37 28.85 11.08
C ARG A 2 -2.08 29.80 10.13
N SER A 3 -1.54 31.01 9.95
CA SER A 3 -2.10 32.00 9.03
C SER A 3 -1.98 31.52 7.59
N GLU A 4 -2.93 31.86 6.72
CA GLU A 4 -2.90 31.56 5.26
C GLU A 4 -1.56 31.94 4.60
N ASN A 5 -0.83 32.91 5.16
CA ASN A 5 0.52 33.30 4.72
C ASN A 5 1.57 32.17 4.79
N ASP A 6 1.50 31.26 5.78
CA ASP A 6 2.49 30.16 5.94
C ASP A 6 2.35 29.08 4.84
N VAL A 7 1.11 28.86 4.37
CA VAL A 7 0.80 27.90 3.30
C VAL A 7 1.18 28.48 1.93
N LEU A 8 0.97 29.79 1.74
CA LEU A 8 1.38 30.50 0.54
C LEU A 8 2.91 30.60 0.41
N ASP A 9 3.65 30.77 1.52
CA ASP A 9 5.12 30.85 1.50
C ASP A 9 5.78 29.50 1.15
N ARG A 10 5.19 28.36 1.55
CA ARG A 10 5.67 27.03 1.12
C ARG A 10 5.51 26.79 -0.38
N ARG A 11 4.45 27.33 -0.99
CA ARG A 11 4.16 27.18 -2.43
C ARG A 11 5.00 28.12 -3.32
N ALA A 12 5.44 29.26 -2.79
CA ALA A 12 6.06 30.32 -3.59
C ALA A 12 7.58 30.17 -3.83
N GLY A 13 8.23 29.10 -3.31
CA GLY A 13 9.69 29.00 -3.28
C GLY A 13 10.34 27.66 -3.59
N THR A 14 9.59 26.59 -3.87
CA THR A 14 10.16 25.27 -4.14
C THR A 14 10.70 25.20 -5.57
N ARG A 15 12.01 25.40 -5.73
CA ARG A 15 12.71 25.15 -6.99
C ARG A 15 12.79 23.64 -7.23
N PRO A 16 12.47 23.15 -8.44
CA PRO A 16 12.68 21.75 -8.78
C PRO A 16 14.11 21.31 -8.47
N VAL A 17 14.24 20.15 -7.82
CA VAL A 17 15.56 19.56 -7.56
C VAL A 17 16.22 19.22 -8.91
N PRO A 18 17.49 19.65 -9.15
CA PRO A 18 18.15 19.36 -10.41
C PRO A 18 18.25 17.85 -10.69
N ALA A 19 17.90 17.43 -11.91
CA ALA A 19 17.92 16.02 -12.32
C ALA A 19 19.26 15.33 -12.04
N ALA A 20 20.39 16.01 -12.26
CA ALA A 20 21.72 15.45 -11.98
C ALA A 20 21.95 15.10 -10.50
N ARG A 21 21.29 15.79 -9.57
CA ARG A 21 21.38 15.47 -8.12
C ARG A 21 20.54 14.24 -7.80
N LEU A 22 19.32 14.16 -8.32
CA LEU A 22 18.45 12.99 -8.13
C LEU A 22 19.04 11.74 -8.80
N ASP A 23 19.65 11.87 -9.97
CA ASP A 23 20.30 10.79 -10.71
C ASP A 23 21.47 10.21 -9.91
N ALA A 24 22.38 11.06 -9.43
CA ALA A 24 23.50 10.64 -8.60
C ALA A 24 23.06 9.98 -7.28
N LEU A 25 22.00 10.52 -6.66
CA LEU A 25 21.41 9.98 -5.44
C LEU A 25 20.83 8.58 -5.69
N LEU A 26 19.94 8.45 -6.69
CA LEU A 26 19.30 7.17 -7.03
C LEU A 26 20.34 6.12 -7.40
N ALA A 27 21.31 6.45 -8.25
CA ALA A 27 22.36 5.52 -8.66
C ALA A 27 23.30 5.12 -7.50
N GLY A 28 23.55 6.04 -6.55
CA GLY A 28 24.28 5.75 -5.31
C GLY A 28 23.55 4.73 -4.44
N LEU A 29 22.29 5.02 -4.12
CA LEU A 29 21.47 4.17 -3.25
C LEU A 29 21.14 2.81 -3.89
N ALA A 30 20.84 2.78 -5.20
CA ALA A 30 20.61 1.52 -5.92
C ALA A 30 21.82 0.57 -5.81
N ARG A 31 23.05 1.09 -5.94
CA ARG A 31 24.27 0.29 -5.72
C ARG A 31 24.45 -0.13 -4.26
N GLN A 32 24.23 0.78 -3.32
CA GLN A 32 24.38 0.50 -1.88
C GLN A 32 23.44 -0.62 -1.42
N TYR A 33 22.19 -0.59 -1.86
CA TYR A 33 21.17 -1.57 -1.48
C TYR A 33 21.05 -2.74 -2.45
N ARG A 34 21.92 -2.81 -3.46
CA ARG A 34 21.94 -3.86 -4.50
C ARG A 34 20.57 -4.04 -5.18
N VAL A 35 19.92 -2.92 -5.50
CA VAL A 35 18.68 -2.90 -6.27
C VAL A 35 19.07 -2.97 -7.77
N PRO A 36 18.63 -3.99 -8.54
CA PRO A 36 19.06 -4.15 -9.93
C PRO A 36 18.68 -2.96 -10.83
N GLY A 37 17.53 -2.36 -10.60
CA GLY A 37 17.06 -1.18 -11.31
C GLY A 37 15.99 -0.41 -10.53
N ALA A 38 15.96 0.90 -10.74
CA ALA A 38 15.03 1.80 -10.08
C ALA A 38 14.68 3.00 -10.97
N GLN A 39 13.51 3.58 -10.74
CA GLN A 39 13.09 4.87 -11.27
C GLN A 39 12.63 5.76 -10.11
N LEU A 40 13.01 7.04 -10.14
CA LEU A 40 12.53 8.07 -9.21
C LEU A 40 11.91 9.20 -10.02
N ALA A 41 10.70 9.59 -9.65
CA ALA A 41 10.02 10.75 -10.19
C ALA A 41 9.63 11.71 -9.06
N VAL A 42 9.90 13.00 -9.27
CA VAL A 42 9.53 14.08 -8.35
C VAL A 42 8.80 15.14 -9.15
N TRP A 43 7.60 15.51 -8.71
CA TRP A 43 6.82 16.60 -9.28
C TRP A 43 6.73 17.76 -8.29
N GLN A 44 7.23 18.92 -8.68
CA GLN A 44 7.23 20.16 -7.90
C GLN A 44 7.22 21.38 -8.84
N GLY A 45 6.59 22.47 -8.43
CA GLY A 45 6.60 23.71 -9.21
C GLY A 45 6.04 23.53 -10.63
N ASP A 46 5.04 22.66 -10.79
CA ASP A 46 4.44 22.22 -12.06
C ASP A 46 5.35 21.43 -13.02
N GLU A 47 6.57 21.10 -12.62
CA GLU A 47 7.52 20.31 -13.41
C GLU A 47 7.71 18.90 -12.82
N ALA A 48 7.88 17.90 -13.70
CA ALA A 48 8.25 16.54 -13.32
C ALA A 48 9.72 16.28 -13.68
N THR A 49 10.52 15.87 -12.70
CA THR A 49 11.88 15.35 -12.91
C THR A 49 11.86 13.84 -12.75
N VAL A 50 12.33 13.11 -13.76
CA VAL A 50 12.42 11.64 -13.76
C VAL A 50 13.87 11.22 -13.97
N VAL A 51 14.35 10.31 -13.13
CA VAL A 51 15.68 9.70 -13.22
C VAL A 51 15.57 8.19 -13.03
N GLN A 52 16.56 7.45 -13.52
CA GLN A 52 16.54 5.99 -13.51
C GLN A 52 17.96 5.43 -13.41
N ALA A 53 18.08 4.25 -12.80
CA ALA A 53 19.35 3.55 -12.67
C ALA A 53 19.16 2.06 -12.94
N GLY A 54 20.24 1.41 -13.39
CA GLY A 54 20.32 -0.04 -13.47
C GLY A 54 19.57 -0.68 -14.64
N VAL A 55 19.06 -1.89 -14.44
CA VAL A 55 18.54 -2.78 -15.49
C VAL A 55 17.12 -3.25 -15.21
N ARG A 56 16.38 -3.57 -16.28
CA ARG A 56 15.02 -4.15 -16.20
C ARG A 56 15.04 -5.63 -15.80
N HIS A 57 16.13 -6.32 -16.10
CA HIS A 57 16.32 -7.74 -15.88
C HIS A 57 17.82 -8.00 -15.69
N HIS A 58 18.21 -8.68 -14.61
CA HIS A 58 19.61 -8.88 -14.25
C HIS A 58 20.41 -9.62 -15.36
N ASP A 59 19.86 -10.74 -15.87
CA ASP A 59 20.57 -11.59 -16.82
C ASP A 59 20.36 -11.26 -18.32
N ARG A 60 19.65 -10.17 -18.64
CA ARG A 60 19.35 -9.80 -20.04
C ARG A 60 19.78 -8.35 -20.30
N PRO A 61 20.31 -8.05 -21.49
CA PRO A 61 20.61 -6.66 -21.84
C PRO A 61 19.30 -5.84 -21.85
N GLY A 62 19.28 -4.75 -21.09
CA GLY A 62 18.13 -3.86 -21.02
C GLY A 62 18.24 -2.87 -19.87
N ALA A 63 18.60 -1.63 -20.17
CA ALA A 63 18.62 -0.58 -19.19
C ALA A 63 17.22 -0.28 -18.67
N MET A 64 17.11 0.07 -17.38
CA MET A 64 15.92 0.71 -16.86
C MET A 64 15.71 2.02 -17.65
N LEU A 65 14.53 2.18 -18.26
CA LEU A 65 14.13 3.40 -18.96
C LEU A 65 13.14 4.20 -18.11
N PRO A 66 12.92 5.51 -18.38
CA PRO A 66 11.88 6.30 -17.71
C PRO A 66 10.47 5.70 -17.81
N THR A 67 10.17 4.98 -18.89
CA THR A 67 8.85 4.39 -19.20
C THR A 67 8.77 2.89 -18.91
N SER A 68 9.71 2.32 -18.15
CA SER A 68 9.61 0.90 -17.78
C SER A 68 8.41 0.68 -16.86
N ALA A 69 7.53 -0.24 -17.24
CA ALA A 69 6.41 -0.67 -16.42
C ALA A 69 6.91 -1.65 -15.35
N VAL A 70 6.98 -1.18 -14.11
CA VAL A 70 7.37 -1.99 -12.95
C VAL A 70 6.12 -2.47 -12.24
N PRO A 71 5.96 -3.77 -11.93
CA PRO A 71 4.87 -4.26 -11.09
C PRO A 71 4.77 -3.43 -9.80
N VAL A 72 3.71 -2.62 -9.67
CA VAL A 72 3.54 -1.71 -8.52
C VAL A 72 2.76 -2.34 -7.38
N GLY A 73 2.29 -3.58 -7.57
CA GLY A 73 1.55 -4.33 -6.57
C GLY A 73 0.41 -3.51 -6.00
N SER A 74 0.37 -3.40 -4.67
CA SER A 74 -0.75 -2.77 -3.96
C SER A 74 -1.01 -1.29 -4.26
N ILE A 75 -0.13 -0.55 -4.94
CA ILE A 75 -0.50 0.79 -5.46
C ILE A 75 -1.67 0.70 -6.45
N THR A 76 -1.88 -0.47 -7.09
CA THR A 76 -3.07 -0.76 -7.91
C THR A 76 -4.39 -0.44 -7.18
N LYS A 77 -4.44 -0.62 -5.85
CA LYS A 77 -5.61 -0.28 -5.04
C LYS A 77 -5.98 1.19 -5.11
N LEU A 78 -5.00 2.07 -5.24
CA LEU A 78 -5.26 3.50 -5.41
C LEU A 78 -5.97 3.80 -6.74
N VAL A 79 -5.63 3.05 -7.80
CA VAL A 79 -6.35 3.13 -9.09
C VAL A 79 -7.77 2.60 -8.95
N THR A 80 -7.95 1.42 -8.34
CA THR A 80 -9.28 0.83 -8.07
C THR A 80 -10.15 1.74 -7.20
N ALA A 81 -9.57 2.37 -6.18
CA ALA A 81 -10.27 3.32 -5.32
C ALA A 81 -10.63 4.61 -6.07
N THR A 82 -9.69 5.15 -6.85
CA THR A 82 -9.96 6.33 -7.70
C THR A 82 -11.10 6.04 -8.68
N LEU A 83 -11.09 4.87 -9.32
CA LEU A 83 -12.16 4.40 -10.19
C LEU A 83 -13.51 4.35 -9.47
N ALA A 84 -13.60 3.69 -8.32
CA ALA A 84 -14.82 3.66 -7.52
C ALA A 84 -15.30 5.07 -7.13
N MET A 85 -14.38 5.97 -6.78
CA MET A 85 -14.72 7.35 -6.44
C MET A 85 -15.17 8.18 -7.65
N VAL A 86 -14.69 7.90 -8.87
CA VAL A 86 -15.25 8.52 -10.08
C VAL A 86 -16.70 8.08 -10.28
N LEU A 87 -17.01 6.80 -10.11
CA LEU A 87 -18.39 6.29 -10.19
C LEU A 87 -19.30 6.92 -9.12
N VAL A 88 -18.76 7.18 -7.92
CA VAL A 88 -19.48 7.92 -6.86
C VAL A 88 -19.75 9.37 -7.29
N ALA A 89 -18.77 10.04 -7.90
CA ALA A 89 -18.93 11.41 -8.37
C ALA A 89 -19.99 11.54 -9.49
N ASP A 90 -20.17 10.47 -10.27
CA ASP A 90 -21.16 10.38 -11.35
C ASP A 90 -22.53 9.85 -10.87
N ASP A 91 -22.71 9.65 -9.56
CA ASP A 91 -23.92 9.07 -8.92
C ASP A 91 -24.23 7.61 -9.37
N ASP A 92 -23.28 6.92 -10.00
CA ASP A 92 -23.41 5.52 -10.44
C ASP A 92 -23.16 4.50 -9.31
N LEU A 93 -22.54 4.94 -8.21
CA LEU A 93 -22.21 4.11 -7.05
C LEU A 93 -22.44 4.86 -5.74
N ASP A 94 -23.25 4.30 -4.84
CA ASP A 94 -23.34 4.77 -3.45
C ASP A 94 -22.31 4.02 -2.58
N LEU A 95 -21.47 4.77 -1.86
CA LEU A 95 -20.45 4.23 -0.96
C LEU A 95 -21.02 3.42 0.21
N ASP A 96 -22.24 3.73 0.63
CA ASP A 96 -22.88 3.16 1.82
C ASP A 96 -24.02 2.19 1.49
N GLU A 97 -24.29 1.96 0.20
CA GLU A 97 -25.15 0.85 -0.24
C GLU A 97 -24.49 -0.50 0.10
N PRO A 98 -25.27 -1.47 0.63
CA PRO A 98 -24.75 -2.81 0.88
C PRO A 98 -24.25 -3.47 -0.40
N VAL A 99 -23.03 -4.02 -0.37
CA VAL A 99 -22.41 -4.67 -1.53
C VAL A 99 -23.24 -5.85 -2.05
N GLY A 100 -23.97 -6.53 -1.16
CA GLY A 100 -24.89 -7.59 -1.56
C GLY A 100 -26.04 -7.09 -2.45
N ASP A 101 -26.53 -5.87 -2.20
CA ASP A 101 -27.63 -5.29 -2.97
C ASP A 101 -27.12 -4.83 -4.35
N VAL A 102 -25.97 -4.15 -4.39
CA VAL A 102 -25.30 -3.74 -5.65
C VAL A 102 -25.06 -4.94 -6.57
N LEU A 103 -24.55 -6.04 -6.01
CA LEU A 103 -24.24 -7.27 -6.77
C LEU A 103 -25.46 -8.16 -7.02
N GLY A 104 -26.64 -7.81 -6.51
CA GLY A 104 -27.84 -8.65 -6.62
C GLY A 104 -27.73 -10.01 -5.93
N VAL A 105 -26.95 -10.12 -4.85
CA VAL A 105 -26.66 -11.37 -4.13
C VAL A 105 -27.05 -11.33 -2.66
N SER A 106 -27.76 -12.37 -2.21
CA SER A 106 -28.08 -12.54 -0.79
C SER A 106 -26.91 -13.14 0.01
N GLY A 107 -26.94 -12.94 1.33
CA GLY A 107 -26.08 -13.62 2.30
C GLY A 107 -24.78 -12.90 2.63
N LEU A 108 -24.56 -11.70 2.08
CA LEU A 108 -23.52 -10.80 2.56
C LEU A 108 -24.06 -9.92 3.70
N PRO A 109 -23.23 -9.52 4.68
CA PRO A 109 -23.65 -8.59 5.72
C PRO A 109 -24.12 -7.25 5.13
N ALA A 110 -25.20 -6.69 5.65
CA ALA A 110 -25.69 -5.37 5.22
C ALA A 110 -24.68 -4.26 5.53
N GLU A 111 -23.87 -4.49 6.56
CA GLU A 111 -22.76 -3.66 6.99
C GLU A 111 -21.55 -3.70 6.04
N LEU A 112 -21.51 -4.60 5.06
CA LEU A 112 -20.41 -4.66 4.10
C LEU A 112 -20.70 -3.71 2.94
N THR A 113 -20.12 -2.51 2.99
CA THR A 113 -20.29 -1.44 1.98
C THR A 113 -18.99 -1.15 1.25
N THR A 114 -19.06 -0.54 0.07
CA THR A 114 -17.87 -0.13 -0.71
C THR A 114 -16.96 0.78 0.11
N ARG A 115 -17.51 1.72 0.89
CA ARG A 115 -16.75 2.57 1.82
C ARG A 115 -15.81 1.75 2.70
N ARG A 116 -16.34 0.69 3.30
CA ARG A 116 -15.62 -0.16 4.26
C ARG A 116 -14.61 -1.07 3.59
N LEU A 117 -14.87 -1.48 2.34
CA LEU A 117 -13.89 -2.21 1.55
C LEU A 117 -12.69 -1.32 1.20
N LEU A 118 -12.94 -0.11 0.70
CA LEU A 118 -11.91 0.85 0.32
C LEU A 118 -11.02 1.27 1.52
N SER A 119 -11.60 1.34 2.72
CA SER A 119 -10.88 1.68 3.95
C SER A 119 -10.32 0.48 4.73
N HIS A 120 -10.40 -0.74 4.19
CA HIS A 120 -9.99 -1.98 4.87
C HIS A 120 -10.67 -2.20 6.24
N THR A 121 -11.89 -1.72 6.40
CA THR A 121 -12.73 -1.94 7.59
C THR A 121 -13.91 -2.86 7.29
N GLY A 122 -13.85 -3.65 6.21
CA GLY A 122 -14.89 -4.62 5.83
C GLY A 122 -14.87 -5.91 6.65
N GLY A 123 -13.81 -6.16 7.42
CA GLY A 123 -13.67 -7.37 8.25
C GLY A 123 -13.36 -8.65 7.48
N LEU A 124 -13.05 -8.56 6.17
CA LEU A 124 -12.67 -9.71 5.35
C LEU A 124 -11.22 -10.13 5.64
N PRO A 125 -10.87 -11.42 5.43
CA PRO A 125 -9.48 -11.87 5.44
C PRO A 125 -8.59 -11.13 4.45
N SER A 126 -7.27 -11.19 4.67
CA SER A 126 -6.25 -10.57 3.83
C SER A 126 -6.40 -11.01 2.38
N ASP A 127 -6.46 -12.32 2.17
CA ASP A 127 -6.39 -12.94 0.85
C ASP A 127 -7.42 -14.07 0.73
N PRO A 128 -7.86 -14.38 -0.51
CA PRO A 128 -8.68 -15.57 -0.77
C PRO A 128 -7.94 -16.85 -0.39
N ALA A 129 -8.69 -17.86 0.07
CA ALA A 129 -8.13 -19.17 0.42
C ALA A 129 -7.94 -20.05 -0.82
N ASP A 130 -8.81 -19.90 -1.83
CA ASP A 130 -8.72 -20.58 -3.12
C ASP A 130 -8.61 -19.58 -4.27
N LEU A 131 -7.44 -19.53 -4.90
CA LEU A 131 -7.13 -18.62 -6.00
C LEU A 131 -7.83 -18.98 -7.32
N ALA A 132 -8.38 -20.21 -7.43
CA ALA A 132 -9.12 -20.67 -8.60
C ALA A 132 -10.64 -20.45 -8.48
N GLY A 133 -11.12 -19.97 -7.33
CA GLY A 133 -12.52 -19.66 -7.07
C GLY A 133 -12.99 -18.33 -7.65
N SER A 134 -14.26 -18.00 -7.41
CA SER A 134 -14.79 -16.66 -7.65
C SER A 134 -14.75 -15.82 -6.38
N VAL A 135 -14.63 -14.50 -6.52
CA VAL A 135 -14.62 -13.54 -5.39
C VAL A 135 -15.79 -13.79 -4.44
N LEU A 136 -17.01 -13.93 -4.97
CA LEU A 136 -18.21 -14.15 -4.16
C LEU A 136 -18.19 -15.48 -3.39
N ARG A 137 -17.59 -16.52 -3.96
CA ARG A 137 -17.43 -17.80 -3.27
C ARG A 137 -16.47 -17.64 -2.09
N GLU A 138 -15.34 -16.98 -2.31
CA GLU A 138 -14.33 -16.74 -1.28
C GLU A 138 -14.87 -15.85 -0.16
N VAL A 139 -15.57 -14.77 -0.49
CA VAL A 139 -16.18 -13.87 0.50
C VAL A 139 -17.24 -14.60 1.33
N ARG A 140 -18.08 -15.45 0.73
CA ARG A 140 -19.09 -16.24 1.46
C ARG A 140 -18.50 -17.35 2.33
N GLY A 141 -17.38 -17.93 1.90
CA GLY A 141 -16.67 -18.98 2.63
C GLY A 141 -15.77 -18.45 3.75
N ALA A 142 -15.43 -17.16 3.71
CA ALA A 142 -14.52 -16.54 4.66
C ALA A 142 -15.14 -16.39 6.06
N ALA A 143 -14.34 -16.69 7.07
CA ALA A 143 -14.60 -16.23 8.43
C ALA A 143 -14.13 -14.78 8.57
N PRO A 144 -15.00 -13.82 8.94
CA PRO A 144 -14.58 -12.44 9.16
C PRO A 144 -13.54 -12.34 10.28
N VAL A 145 -12.52 -11.51 10.09
CA VAL A 145 -11.48 -11.26 11.10
C VAL A 145 -11.96 -10.31 12.20
N CYS A 146 -12.96 -9.49 11.89
CA CYS A 146 -13.71 -8.66 12.82
C CYS A 146 -15.08 -8.30 12.22
N PRO A 147 -16.05 -7.83 13.01
CA PRO A 147 -17.29 -7.28 12.45
C PRO A 147 -17.00 -6.05 11.57
N PRO A 148 -17.70 -5.88 10.43
CA PRO A 148 -17.47 -4.72 9.56
C PRO A 148 -17.64 -3.39 10.29
N GLY A 149 -16.71 -2.46 10.06
CA GLY A 149 -16.66 -1.13 10.64
C GLY A 149 -16.01 -1.04 12.03
N THR A 150 -15.55 -2.16 12.61
CA THR A 150 -15.02 -2.16 14.00
C THR A 150 -13.51 -2.04 14.11
N ALA A 151 -12.75 -2.44 13.08
CA ALA A 151 -11.30 -2.35 13.07
C ALA A 151 -10.74 -2.35 11.64
N PHE A 152 -9.50 -1.89 11.50
CA PHE A 152 -8.70 -2.04 10.29
C PHE A 152 -8.16 -3.48 10.18
N SER A 153 -8.27 -4.07 9.01
CA SER A 153 -7.47 -5.23 8.62
C SER A 153 -7.28 -5.22 7.11
N TYR A 154 -6.04 -5.01 6.68
CA TYR A 154 -5.68 -4.92 5.26
C TYR A 154 -6.17 -6.16 4.50
N SER A 155 -6.86 -5.94 3.37
CA SER A 155 -7.52 -7.01 2.62
C SER A 155 -7.45 -6.80 1.11
N ASN A 156 -6.72 -7.69 0.44
CA ASN A 156 -6.73 -7.87 -1.00
C ASN A 156 -8.05 -8.47 -1.47
N LEU A 157 -8.63 -9.42 -0.71
CA LEU A 157 -9.95 -9.99 -1.00
C LEU A 157 -11.05 -8.91 -0.99
N GLY A 158 -10.96 -7.93 -0.09
CA GLY A 158 -11.85 -6.78 -0.08
C GLY A 158 -11.74 -5.93 -1.35
N TYR A 159 -10.54 -5.73 -1.88
CA TYR A 159 -10.35 -5.02 -3.14
C TYR A 159 -10.78 -5.84 -4.36
N ALA A 160 -10.63 -7.17 -4.33
CA ALA A 160 -11.21 -8.05 -5.33
C ALA A 160 -12.75 -7.91 -5.37
N LEU A 161 -13.39 -7.75 -4.21
CA LEU A 161 -14.83 -7.48 -4.11
C LEU A 161 -15.20 -6.07 -4.61
N VAL A 162 -14.36 -5.05 -4.40
CA VAL A 162 -14.55 -3.73 -5.04
C VAL A 162 -14.46 -3.86 -6.57
N GLY A 163 -13.55 -4.69 -7.08
CA GLY A 163 -13.49 -5.01 -8.52
C GLY A 163 -14.82 -5.57 -9.02
N ALA A 164 -15.38 -6.58 -8.35
CA ALA A 164 -16.67 -7.15 -8.73
C ALA A 164 -17.82 -6.11 -8.70
N VAL A 165 -17.81 -5.19 -7.73
CA VAL A 165 -18.77 -4.07 -7.68
C VAL A 165 -18.61 -3.15 -8.89
N ILE A 166 -17.39 -2.79 -9.25
CA ILE A 166 -17.10 -1.97 -10.43
C ILE A 166 -17.57 -2.68 -11.70
N GLU A 167 -17.32 -3.99 -11.83
CA GLU A 167 -17.74 -4.76 -12.99
C GLU A 167 -19.27 -4.80 -13.13
N GLU A 168 -19.99 -4.97 -12.03
CA GLU A 168 -21.46 -4.95 -12.03
C GLU A 168 -22.01 -3.56 -12.41
N VAL A 169 -21.49 -2.49 -11.80
CA VAL A 169 -21.96 -1.11 -12.05
C VAL A 169 -21.67 -0.66 -13.47
N THR A 170 -20.49 -0.98 -14.01
CA THR A 170 -20.04 -0.48 -15.32
C THR A 170 -20.38 -1.41 -16.49
N GLY A 171 -20.60 -2.70 -16.22
CA GLY A 171 -20.68 -3.74 -17.25
C GLY A 171 -19.36 -4.03 -17.98
N MET A 172 -18.24 -3.45 -17.52
CA MET A 172 -16.89 -3.66 -18.05
C MET A 172 -16.13 -4.61 -17.13
N SER A 173 -15.14 -5.34 -17.64
CA SER A 173 -14.16 -5.97 -16.74
C SER A 173 -13.38 -4.91 -15.96
N TRP A 174 -12.81 -5.26 -14.80
CA TRP A 174 -12.04 -4.29 -14.02
C TRP A 174 -10.89 -3.68 -14.84
N ARG A 175 -10.20 -4.47 -15.67
CA ARG A 175 -9.11 -3.98 -16.53
C ARG A 175 -9.60 -2.93 -17.52
N GLU A 176 -10.74 -3.17 -18.18
CA GLU A 176 -11.37 -2.24 -19.12
C GLU A 176 -11.82 -0.95 -18.42
N ALA A 177 -12.43 -1.06 -17.24
CA ALA A 177 -12.87 0.09 -16.45
C ALA A 177 -11.69 0.94 -15.97
N ALA A 178 -10.63 0.30 -15.43
CA ALA A 178 -9.41 0.99 -15.00
C ALA A 178 -8.75 1.74 -16.16
N ASP A 179 -8.65 1.09 -17.32
CA ASP A 179 -8.11 1.68 -18.54
C ASP A 179 -8.95 2.89 -19.02
N ALA A 180 -10.26 2.71 -19.17
CA ALA A 180 -11.16 3.72 -19.73
C ALA A 180 -11.37 4.93 -18.82
N ILE A 181 -11.52 4.71 -17.50
CA ILE A 181 -11.98 5.74 -16.55
C ILE A 181 -10.80 6.39 -15.80
N VAL A 182 -9.66 5.71 -15.63
CA VAL A 182 -8.52 6.25 -14.88
C VAL A 182 -7.26 6.38 -15.74
N LEU A 183 -6.78 5.31 -16.37
CA LEU A 183 -5.45 5.31 -16.98
C LEU A 183 -5.38 6.18 -18.25
N ARG A 184 -6.30 5.99 -19.21
CA ARG A 184 -6.33 6.82 -20.44
C ARG A 184 -6.57 8.30 -20.16
N PRO A 185 -7.50 8.72 -19.29
CA PRO A 185 -7.64 10.13 -18.93
C PRO A 185 -6.38 10.77 -18.34
N LEU A 186 -5.51 9.96 -17.72
CA LEU A 186 -4.21 10.39 -17.21
C LEU A 186 -3.06 10.25 -18.23
N ASN A 187 -3.34 9.77 -19.44
CA ASN A 187 -2.36 9.40 -20.47
C ASN A 187 -1.34 8.35 -19.99
N ILE A 188 -1.81 7.42 -19.15
CA ILE A 188 -1.03 6.27 -18.70
C ILE A 188 -1.40 5.10 -19.59
N GLU A 189 -0.39 4.45 -20.18
CA GLU A 189 -0.60 3.22 -20.94
C GLU A 189 -0.97 2.08 -19.98
N PRO A 190 -2.07 1.34 -20.22
CA PRO A 190 -2.43 0.20 -19.39
C PRO A 190 -1.44 -0.95 -19.60
N VAL A 191 -0.70 -1.30 -18.55
CA VAL A 191 0.18 -2.48 -18.54
C VAL A 191 -0.10 -3.29 -17.29
N PHE A 192 -0.31 -4.59 -17.47
CA PHE A 192 -0.60 -5.54 -16.40
C PHE A 192 0.57 -6.50 -16.18
N VAL A 193 0.68 -7.08 -14.99
CA VAL A 193 1.82 -7.93 -14.60
C VAL A 193 2.03 -9.17 -15.48
N ASP A 194 0.98 -9.63 -16.17
CA ASP A 194 1.00 -10.76 -17.11
C ASP A 194 1.28 -10.35 -18.57
N ASP A 195 1.42 -9.05 -18.86
CA ASP A 195 1.75 -8.56 -20.19
C ASP A 195 3.22 -8.79 -20.57
N PRO A 196 3.52 -8.96 -21.86
CA PRO A 196 4.89 -9.05 -22.32
C PRO A 196 5.65 -7.74 -22.13
N GLY A 197 6.91 -7.82 -21.68
CA GLY A 197 7.82 -6.67 -21.60
C GLY A 197 7.78 -5.89 -20.29
N VAL A 198 6.96 -6.34 -19.32
CA VAL A 198 6.98 -5.89 -17.93
C VAL A 198 8.37 -6.10 -17.31
N VAL A 199 8.79 -5.19 -16.43
CA VAL A 199 10.06 -5.32 -15.69
C VAL A 199 9.98 -6.52 -14.74
N SER A 200 11.00 -7.39 -14.79
CA SER A 200 11.11 -8.52 -13.87
C SER A 200 11.53 -8.05 -12.48
N GLY A 201 10.86 -8.54 -11.44
CA GLY A 201 11.33 -8.37 -10.07
C GLY A 201 12.52 -9.27 -9.76
N HIS A 202 13.25 -8.99 -8.66
CA HIS A 202 14.42 -9.77 -8.27
C HIS A 202 14.52 -10.05 -6.76
N ALA A 203 14.97 -11.26 -6.44
CA ALA A 203 15.41 -11.68 -5.10
C ALA A 203 16.94 -11.81 -5.09
N GLY A 204 17.62 -10.73 -4.66
CA GLY A 204 19.03 -10.53 -4.97
C GLY A 204 19.22 -10.31 -6.47
N ASP A 205 20.15 -11.03 -7.09
CA ASP A 205 20.39 -10.95 -8.53
C ASP A 205 19.50 -11.90 -9.36
N ARG A 206 18.66 -12.71 -8.71
CA ARG A 206 17.82 -13.69 -9.39
C ARG A 206 16.48 -13.08 -9.79
N PRO A 207 16.12 -13.07 -11.08
CA PRO A 207 14.79 -12.70 -11.52
C PRO A 207 13.73 -13.61 -10.89
N VAL A 208 12.57 -13.03 -10.57
CA VAL A 208 11.39 -13.76 -10.11
C VAL A 208 10.21 -13.43 -11.03
N GLU A 209 9.39 -14.44 -11.31
CA GLU A 209 8.18 -14.28 -12.11
C GLU A 209 7.08 -13.68 -11.23
N GLN A 210 6.28 -12.78 -11.82
CA GLN A 210 5.07 -12.29 -11.17
C GLN A 210 3.99 -13.36 -11.28
N ILE A 211 3.40 -13.75 -10.16
CA ILE A 211 2.24 -14.63 -10.16
C ILE A 211 1.10 -13.94 -9.40
N LEU A 212 0.13 -13.44 -10.16
CA LEU A 212 -1.08 -12.86 -9.60
C LEU A 212 -2.31 -13.52 -10.26
N PRO A 213 -3.20 -14.16 -9.49
CA PRO A 213 -4.46 -14.65 -10.01
C PRO A 213 -5.34 -13.50 -10.50
N PRO A 214 -6.10 -13.66 -11.61
CA PRO A 214 -6.95 -12.60 -12.16
C PRO A 214 -7.94 -12.00 -11.16
N MET A 215 -8.42 -12.80 -10.21
CA MET A 215 -9.31 -12.33 -9.13
C MET A 215 -8.68 -11.19 -8.30
N LEU A 216 -7.35 -11.15 -8.18
CA LEU A 216 -6.62 -10.13 -7.43
C LEU A 216 -6.17 -8.96 -8.31
N ASP A 217 -6.59 -8.89 -9.58
CA ASP A 217 -6.28 -7.78 -10.47
C ASP A 217 -6.57 -6.41 -9.83
N PRO A 218 -7.76 -6.17 -9.23
CA PRO A 218 -8.09 -4.90 -8.58
C PRO A 218 -7.21 -4.54 -7.38
N ALA A 219 -6.47 -5.52 -6.85
CA ALA A 219 -5.61 -5.35 -5.69
C ALA A 219 -4.14 -5.18 -6.06
N GLY A 220 -3.70 -5.60 -7.25
CA GLY A 220 -2.26 -5.70 -7.54
C GLY A 220 -1.78 -5.86 -8.98
N ALA A 221 -2.64 -5.88 -10.00
CA ALA A 221 -2.22 -6.27 -11.35
C ALA A 221 -1.47 -5.20 -12.17
N LEU A 222 -1.39 -3.94 -11.74
CA LEU A 222 -0.77 -2.92 -12.58
C LEU A 222 0.76 -2.95 -12.52
N ALA A 223 1.36 -2.71 -13.68
CA ALA A 223 2.75 -2.34 -13.82
C ALA A 223 2.84 -0.90 -14.33
N MET A 224 3.56 -0.04 -13.63
CA MET A 224 3.62 1.40 -13.91
C MET A 224 5.04 1.91 -13.74
N SER A 225 5.39 2.99 -14.45
CA SER A 225 6.62 3.73 -14.19
C SER A 225 6.48 4.68 -13.01
N ALA A 226 7.59 5.17 -12.45
CA ALA A 226 7.53 6.24 -11.44
C ALA A 226 6.84 7.51 -11.97
N ALA A 227 6.95 7.81 -13.27
CA ALA A 227 6.27 8.95 -13.89
C ALA A 227 4.74 8.78 -13.95
N ASP A 228 4.28 7.55 -14.20
CA ASP A 228 2.85 7.22 -14.18
C ASP A 228 2.30 7.33 -12.76
N LEU A 229 3.06 6.87 -11.75
CA LEU A 229 2.70 7.04 -10.34
C LEU A 229 2.61 8.51 -9.92
N VAL A 230 3.50 9.37 -10.43
CA VAL A 230 3.38 10.82 -10.24
C VAL A 230 2.10 11.36 -10.88
N SER A 231 1.75 10.89 -12.08
CA SER A 231 0.51 11.29 -12.76
C SER A 231 -0.74 10.88 -11.99
N LEU A 232 -0.75 9.67 -11.42
CA LEU A 232 -1.79 9.21 -10.50
C LEU A 232 -1.84 10.07 -9.24
N GLY A 233 -0.69 10.33 -8.60
CA GLY A 233 -0.63 11.13 -7.37
C GLY A 233 -1.14 12.56 -7.54
N ARG A 234 -0.95 13.15 -8.73
CA ARG A 234 -1.45 14.49 -9.07
C ARG A 234 -2.97 14.60 -9.07
N VAL A 235 -3.71 13.50 -9.25
CA VAL A 235 -5.19 13.49 -9.11
C VAL A 235 -5.60 14.02 -7.73
N HIS A 236 -4.85 13.65 -6.70
CA HIS A 236 -5.10 14.08 -5.32
C HIS A 236 -4.62 15.50 -5.00
N LEU A 237 -4.00 16.17 -5.99
CA LEU A 237 -3.75 17.61 -6.01
C LEU A 237 -4.77 18.36 -6.88
N GLY A 238 -5.81 17.68 -7.37
CA GLY A 238 -6.84 18.23 -8.24
C GLY A 238 -6.42 18.36 -9.71
N LYS A 239 -5.38 17.64 -10.17
CA LYS A 239 -4.86 17.70 -11.55
C LYS A 239 -4.88 16.32 -12.20
N PRO A 240 -5.42 16.15 -13.42
CA PRO A 240 -6.01 17.16 -14.30
C PRO A 240 -7.47 17.53 -13.97
N GLY A 241 -8.00 17.07 -12.83
CA GLY A 241 -9.42 17.25 -12.45
C GLY A 241 -10.27 16.01 -12.71
N LEU A 242 -9.69 14.81 -12.53
CA LEU A 242 -10.41 13.53 -12.65
C LEU A 242 -11.43 13.33 -11.52
N LEU A 243 -11.12 13.83 -10.32
CA LEU A 243 -12.04 13.90 -9.19
C LEU A 243 -12.30 15.37 -8.86
N ASP A 244 -13.55 15.70 -8.54
CA ASP A 244 -13.85 17.01 -7.95
C ASP A 244 -13.34 17.10 -6.51
N VAL A 245 -13.31 18.33 -5.97
CA VAL A 245 -12.72 18.61 -4.65
C VAL A 245 -13.47 17.91 -3.52
N VAL A 246 -14.79 17.74 -3.62
CA VAL A 246 -15.60 17.09 -2.58
C VAL A 246 -15.32 15.60 -2.56
N THR A 247 -15.38 14.95 -3.72
CA THR A 247 -15.09 13.52 -3.87
C THR A 247 -13.65 13.18 -3.46
N ALA A 248 -12.68 14.01 -3.87
CA ALA A 248 -11.31 13.85 -3.43
C ALA A 248 -11.17 14.01 -1.90
N ALA A 249 -11.83 15.01 -1.30
CA ALA A 249 -11.78 15.23 0.15
C ALA A 249 -12.41 14.05 0.92
N ASP A 250 -13.46 13.44 0.41
CA ASP A 250 -14.06 12.23 0.98
C ASP A 250 -13.11 11.03 0.90
N MET A 251 -12.42 10.86 -0.24
CA MET A 251 -11.39 9.84 -0.40
C MET A 251 -10.23 10.03 0.58
N HIS A 252 -9.83 11.28 0.83
CA HIS A 252 -8.70 11.62 1.70
C HIS A 252 -9.04 11.61 3.18
N ARG A 253 -10.31 11.67 3.57
CA ARG A 253 -10.70 11.74 4.99
C ARG A 253 -10.28 10.47 5.72
N ARG A 254 -9.53 10.61 6.82
CA ARG A 254 -9.20 9.48 7.70
C ARG A 254 -10.46 8.82 8.23
N VAL A 255 -10.54 7.50 8.11
CA VAL A 255 -11.63 6.69 8.65
C VAL A 255 -11.33 6.36 10.12
N PRO A 256 -12.20 6.72 11.09
CA PRO A 256 -11.90 6.57 12.52
C PRO A 256 -11.56 5.15 12.98
N ALA A 257 -12.18 4.12 12.40
CA ALA A 257 -11.92 2.72 12.72
C ALA A 257 -10.71 2.13 11.94
N ALA A 258 -10.07 2.93 11.08
CA ALA A 258 -8.98 2.50 10.23
C ALA A 258 -7.62 2.90 10.82
N GLU A 259 -7.24 2.29 11.96
CA GLU A 259 -5.90 2.42 12.55
C GLU A 259 -4.96 1.35 11.93
N PRO A 260 -4.11 1.70 10.95
CA PRO A 260 -3.42 0.72 10.13
C PRO A 260 -2.04 0.39 10.73
N PHE A 261 -2.05 -0.31 11.87
CA PHE A 261 -0.85 -0.60 12.66
C PHE A 261 0.27 -1.21 11.81
N GLY A 262 1.45 -0.58 11.83
CA GLY A 262 2.62 -1.01 11.08
C GLY A 262 2.62 -0.67 9.58
N LEU A 263 1.55 -0.09 9.02
CA LEU A 263 1.49 0.32 7.60
C LEU A 263 1.49 1.84 7.42
N ALA A 264 0.65 2.55 8.16
CA ALA A 264 0.46 3.99 8.01
C ALA A 264 -0.02 4.64 9.32
N ASP A 265 -0.21 5.96 9.33
CA ASP A 265 -0.72 6.72 10.48
C ASP A 265 -2.24 6.90 10.43
N GLY A 266 -2.84 6.59 9.29
CA GLY A 266 -4.28 6.56 9.07
C GLY A 266 -4.60 6.04 7.68
N TRP A 267 -5.87 5.77 7.42
CA TRP A 267 -6.34 5.33 6.12
C TRP A 267 -7.61 6.07 5.72
N GLY A 268 -7.70 6.49 4.46
CA GLY A 268 -8.91 7.00 3.83
C GLY A 268 -9.60 5.92 2.98
N LEU A 269 -10.16 6.31 1.85
CA LEU A 269 -10.72 5.37 0.86
C LEU A 269 -9.62 5.04 -0.15
N GLY A 270 -8.90 3.95 0.08
CA GLY A 270 -7.79 3.47 -0.77
C GLY A 270 -6.52 4.29 -0.77
N ILE A 271 -6.38 5.23 0.18
CA ILE A 271 -5.20 6.06 0.33
C ILE A 271 -4.72 6.08 1.78
N ALA A 272 -3.42 5.89 1.98
CA ALA A 272 -2.78 5.92 3.27
C ALA A 272 -2.40 7.35 3.67
N HIS A 273 -2.37 7.60 4.98
CA HIS A 273 -1.84 8.83 5.58
C HIS A 273 -0.50 8.55 6.24
N PHE A 274 0.50 9.37 5.96
CA PHE A 274 1.83 9.31 6.56
C PHE A 274 2.14 10.64 7.25
N GLY A 275 2.52 10.59 8.52
CA GLY A 275 2.71 11.76 9.38
C GLY A 275 1.44 12.21 10.12
N ASP A 276 1.58 13.32 10.84
CA ASP A 276 0.51 13.91 11.64
C ASP A 276 -0.60 14.54 10.76
N PRO A 277 -1.80 14.82 11.30
CA PRO A 277 -2.89 15.43 10.52
C PRO A 277 -2.59 16.83 9.97
N ASP A 278 -1.61 17.56 10.54
CA ASP A 278 -1.34 18.97 10.22
C ASP A 278 -0.22 19.14 9.17
N ASN A 279 0.64 18.13 8.98
CA ASN A 279 1.74 18.05 8.01
C ASN A 279 1.81 16.66 7.36
N GLY A 280 0.65 16.02 7.17
CA GLY A 280 0.55 14.67 6.64
C GLY A 280 0.73 14.61 5.12
N TRP A 281 1.39 13.56 4.68
CA TRP A 281 1.40 13.15 3.28
C TRP A 281 0.36 12.07 3.05
N LEU A 282 -0.20 12.05 1.86
CA LEU A 282 -1.01 10.94 1.37
C LEU A 282 -0.14 9.99 0.54
N GLY A 283 -0.59 8.77 0.30
CA GLY A 283 0.11 7.89 -0.62
C GLY A 283 -0.31 6.44 -0.55
N HIS A 284 0.53 5.58 -1.10
CA HIS A 284 0.39 4.14 -0.98
C HIS A 284 1.76 3.48 -1.23
N ASP A 285 2.01 2.35 -0.56
CA ASP A 285 3.17 1.49 -0.79
C ASP A 285 2.75 0.22 -1.54
N GLY A 286 3.64 -0.34 -2.34
CA GLY A 286 3.36 -1.44 -3.23
C GLY A 286 4.49 -2.44 -3.28
N THR A 287 4.15 -3.71 -3.11
CA THR A 287 5.09 -4.82 -3.26
C THR A 287 4.43 -5.85 -4.15
N ALA A 288 5.18 -6.33 -5.14
CA ALA A 288 4.90 -7.53 -5.89
C ALA A 288 6.15 -8.42 -5.85
N ASP A 289 6.15 -9.56 -6.54
CA ASP A 289 7.25 -10.53 -6.43
C ASP A 289 8.58 -9.88 -6.83
N GLY A 290 9.45 -9.58 -5.86
CA GLY A 290 10.73 -8.93 -6.12
C GLY A 290 10.67 -7.47 -6.61
N THR A 291 9.60 -6.73 -6.32
CA THR A 291 9.51 -5.27 -6.57
C THR A 291 9.09 -4.52 -5.31
N SER A 292 9.52 -3.26 -5.18
CA SER A 292 9.06 -2.35 -4.13
C SER A 292 8.80 -0.98 -4.73
N CYS A 293 7.63 -0.43 -4.49
CA CYS A 293 7.18 0.83 -5.06
C CYS A 293 6.53 1.71 -3.99
N HIS A 294 6.72 3.02 -4.10
CA HIS A 294 6.29 3.98 -3.09
C HIS A 294 5.76 5.23 -3.78
N LEU A 295 4.60 5.71 -3.34
CA LEU A 295 4.01 6.98 -3.77
C LEU A 295 3.72 7.84 -2.55
N ARG A 296 4.12 9.11 -2.59
CA ARG A 296 3.84 10.13 -1.57
C ARG A 296 3.37 11.42 -2.21
N ILE A 297 2.33 12.02 -1.63
CA ILE A 297 1.64 13.20 -2.11
C ILE A 297 1.53 14.21 -0.96
N ASP A 298 2.19 15.35 -1.09
CA ASP A 298 2.07 16.50 -0.19
C ASP A 298 1.08 17.50 -0.79
N GLN A 299 -0.11 17.56 -0.21
CA GLN A 299 -1.16 18.49 -0.65
C GLN A 299 -0.83 19.96 -0.28
N ALA A 300 -0.11 20.18 0.83
CA ALA A 300 0.22 21.52 1.30
C ALA A 300 1.30 22.16 0.41
N GLY A 301 2.40 21.42 0.20
CA GLY A 301 3.51 21.83 -0.67
C GLY A 301 3.30 21.58 -2.16
N ALA A 302 2.18 20.94 -2.55
CA ALA A 302 1.89 20.55 -3.93
C ALA A 302 3.07 19.78 -4.56
N CYS A 303 3.47 18.69 -3.89
CA CYS A 303 4.59 17.84 -4.29
C CYS A 303 4.15 16.38 -4.41
N VAL A 304 4.64 15.67 -5.43
CA VAL A 304 4.46 14.21 -5.56
C VAL A 304 5.81 13.55 -5.74
N VAL A 305 6.08 12.49 -4.99
CA VAL A 305 7.31 11.70 -5.08
C VAL A 305 6.91 10.24 -5.32
N ALA A 306 7.50 9.61 -6.34
CA ALA A 306 7.30 8.21 -6.61
C ALA A 306 8.64 7.50 -6.85
N LEU A 307 8.77 6.31 -6.26
CA LEU A 307 9.89 5.40 -6.46
C LEU A 307 9.33 4.06 -6.95
N THR A 308 9.91 3.50 -8.00
CA THR A 308 9.71 2.09 -8.39
C THR A 308 11.06 1.39 -8.39
N THR A 309 11.11 0.16 -7.90
CA THR A 309 12.31 -0.66 -7.85
C THR A 309 11.97 -2.09 -8.22
N ASN A 310 12.91 -2.79 -8.84
CA ASN A 310 12.76 -4.22 -9.18
C ASN A 310 13.64 -5.12 -8.33
N GLY A 311 13.76 -4.83 -7.03
CA GLY A 311 14.45 -5.68 -6.07
C GLY A 311 13.76 -5.67 -4.70
N THR A 312 13.85 -6.81 -4.00
CA THR A 312 13.35 -7.00 -2.62
C THR A 312 13.93 -6.00 -1.60
N THR A 313 15.12 -5.46 -1.83
CA THR A 313 15.75 -4.42 -0.99
C THR A 313 15.29 -3.00 -1.31
N GLY A 314 14.29 -2.83 -2.19
CA GLY A 314 13.79 -1.53 -2.60
C GLY A 314 13.17 -0.70 -1.46
N ALA A 315 12.59 -1.35 -0.44
CA ALA A 315 12.09 -0.64 0.74
C ALA A 315 13.22 -0.01 1.56
N ASP A 316 14.36 -0.70 1.73
CA ASP A 316 15.54 -0.11 2.37
C ASP A 316 16.07 1.10 1.58
N LEU A 317 16.06 1.01 0.25
CA LEU A 317 16.42 2.12 -0.64
C LEU A 317 15.48 3.30 -0.42
N TRP A 318 14.16 3.08 -0.37
CA TRP A 318 13.17 4.12 -0.11
C TRP A 318 13.43 4.84 1.21
N HIS A 319 13.70 4.09 2.29
CA HIS A 319 13.94 4.70 3.60
C HIS A 319 15.19 5.60 3.62
N ALA A 320 16.26 5.17 2.94
CA ALA A 320 17.46 5.99 2.78
C ALA A 320 17.22 7.19 1.87
N LEU A 321 16.48 6.98 0.77
CA LEU A 321 16.13 8.04 -0.18
C LEU A 321 15.35 9.16 0.49
N ALA A 322 14.35 8.83 1.32
CA ALA A 322 13.55 9.83 2.01
C ALA A 322 14.38 10.73 2.95
N ALA A 323 15.37 10.16 3.65
CA ALA A 323 16.28 10.93 4.49
C ALA A 323 17.14 11.91 3.67
N GLU A 324 17.67 11.45 2.52
CA GLU A 324 18.48 12.28 1.63
C GLU A 324 17.66 13.34 0.87
N LEU A 325 16.38 13.06 0.59
CA LEU A 325 15.46 14.02 -0.01
C LEU A 325 15.12 15.17 0.95
N ALA A 326 15.11 14.93 2.26
CA ALA A 326 14.91 15.99 3.26
C ALA A 326 16.02 17.06 3.18
N ASP A 327 17.27 16.65 2.97
CA ASP A 327 18.42 17.55 2.74
C ASP A 327 18.29 18.37 1.45
N LEU A 328 17.46 17.92 0.51
CA LEU A 328 17.11 18.62 -0.73
C LEU A 328 15.83 19.45 -0.60
N GLY A 329 15.26 19.55 0.60
CA GLY A 329 14.06 20.34 0.89
C GLY A 329 12.74 19.59 0.64
N ILE A 330 12.78 18.26 0.50
CA ILE A 330 11.59 17.42 0.31
C ILE A 330 11.46 16.48 1.51
N ASP A 331 10.66 16.88 2.50
CA ASP A 331 10.47 16.15 3.75
C ASP A 331 9.48 14.98 3.58
N VAL A 332 9.91 13.96 2.83
CA VAL A 332 9.12 12.77 2.56
C VAL A 332 9.06 11.90 3.80
N PRO A 333 7.87 11.55 4.32
CA PRO A 333 7.78 10.69 5.49
C PRO A 333 8.20 9.27 5.11
N SER A 334 9.19 8.79 5.86
CA SER A 334 9.66 7.42 5.80
C SER A 334 9.39 6.77 7.14
N ARG A 335 8.41 5.86 7.15
CA ARG A 335 8.17 5.01 8.31
C ARG A 335 9.12 3.82 8.24
N ALA A 336 10.39 4.05 8.55
CA ALA A 336 11.20 2.95 9.04
C ALA A 336 10.47 2.41 10.28
N ALA A 337 10.37 1.10 10.44
CA ALA A 337 9.73 0.52 11.61
C ALA A 337 10.46 1.01 12.88
N GLN A 338 9.89 1.99 13.57
CA GLN A 338 10.49 2.57 14.77
C GLN A 338 10.17 1.67 15.96
N ALA A 339 11.20 1.20 16.64
CA ALA A 339 11.03 0.61 17.96
C ALA A 339 10.42 1.66 18.89
N PRO A 340 9.52 1.28 19.82
CA PRO A 340 8.92 2.24 20.73
C PRO A 340 10.02 2.97 21.54
N GLU A 341 10.09 4.28 21.40
CA GLU A 341 10.97 5.11 22.23
C GLU A 341 10.44 5.05 23.67
N ALA A 342 11.12 4.30 24.53
CA ALA A 342 10.86 4.17 25.98
C ALA A 342 9.87 3.08 26.46
N THR A 343 9.73 1.96 25.75
CA THR A 343 9.06 0.78 26.33
C THR A 343 10.00 -0.11 27.13
N ARG A 344 9.47 -0.82 28.13
CA ARG A 344 10.20 -1.85 28.88
C ARG A 344 9.92 -3.23 28.30
N GLU A 345 10.98 -4.02 28.13
CA GLU A 345 10.85 -5.43 27.76
C GLU A 345 10.16 -6.23 28.87
N VAL A 346 9.19 -7.05 28.47
CA VAL A 346 8.43 -7.94 29.35
C VAL A 346 8.31 -9.32 28.69
N PRO A 347 8.25 -10.41 29.46
CA PRO A 347 8.02 -11.73 28.88
C PRO A 347 6.63 -11.81 28.27
N VAL A 348 6.48 -12.54 27.16
CA VAL A 348 5.16 -12.90 26.63
C VAL A 348 4.43 -13.76 27.68
N PRO A 349 3.22 -13.36 28.14
CA PRO A 349 2.45 -14.18 29.07
C PRO A 349 2.16 -15.56 28.46
N PRO A 350 2.31 -16.67 29.20
CA PRO A 350 2.04 -18.01 28.65
C PRO A 350 0.62 -18.20 28.10
N GLY A 351 -0.36 -17.43 28.60
CA GLY A 351 -1.73 -17.42 28.08
C GLY A 351 -1.88 -16.78 26.70
N ASP A 352 -0.92 -15.94 26.29
CA ASP A 352 -0.88 -15.32 24.96
C ASP A 352 -0.21 -16.22 23.91
N PHE A 353 0.35 -17.37 24.31
CA PHE A 353 0.84 -18.37 23.36
C PHE A 353 -0.31 -18.98 22.57
N GLY A 354 -0.01 -19.40 21.34
CA GLY A 354 -0.95 -20.13 20.49
C GLY A 354 -0.96 -19.65 19.05
N ALA A 355 -1.99 -20.09 18.32
CA ALA A 355 -2.21 -19.75 16.93
C ALA A 355 -3.25 -18.64 16.79
N TYR A 356 -2.95 -17.69 15.92
CA TYR A 356 -3.82 -16.60 15.49
C TYR A 356 -3.96 -16.68 13.97
N ARG A 357 -5.14 -16.35 13.45
CA ARG A 357 -5.44 -16.53 12.01
C ARG A 357 -6.10 -15.31 11.39
N ASN A 358 -5.69 -15.06 10.16
CA ASN A 358 -6.37 -14.16 9.22
C ASN A 358 -6.51 -14.91 7.89
N GLY A 359 -7.69 -15.48 7.65
CA GLY A 359 -7.90 -16.36 6.50
C GLY A 359 -6.98 -17.59 6.54
N SER A 360 -6.19 -17.76 5.48
CA SER A 360 -5.19 -18.83 5.36
C SER A 360 -3.89 -18.56 6.12
N ILE A 361 -3.61 -17.30 6.46
CA ILE A 361 -2.38 -16.91 7.17
C ILE A 361 -2.47 -17.35 8.63
N GLU A 362 -1.47 -18.10 9.08
CA GLU A 362 -1.32 -18.54 10.46
C GLU A 362 -0.09 -17.90 11.13
N TYR A 363 -0.34 -17.27 12.28
CA TYR A 363 0.67 -16.75 13.18
C TYR A 363 0.72 -17.62 14.43
N VAL A 364 1.85 -18.28 14.69
CA VAL A 364 2.06 -19.05 15.92
C VAL A 364 3.07 -18.31 16.80
N ILE A 365 2.64 -17.94 18.00
CA ILE A 365 3.48 -17.21 18.95
C ILE A 365 3.82 -18.09 20.16
N THR A 366 5.11 -18.13 20.50
CA THR A 366 5.62 -18.74 21.74
C THR A 366 6.40 -17.71 22.56
N ALA A 367 7.09 -18.16 23.62
CA ALA A 367 7.82 -17.27 24.53
C ALA A 367 8.86 -16.37 23.87
N ASP A 368 9.46 -16.82 22.77
CA ASP A 368 10.69 -16.28 22.19
C ASP A 368 10.70 -16.24 20.65
N ARG A 369 9.57 -16.54 19.99
CA ARG A 369 9.48 -16.52 18.51
C ARG A 369 8.06 -16.32 18.02
N LEU A 370 7.99 -15.80 16.81
CA LEU A 370 6.82 -15.81 15.94
C LEU A 370 7.08 -16.81 14.79
N VAL A 371 6.06 -17.56 14.39
CA VAL A 371 6.07 -18.33 13.16
C VAL A 371 4.96 -17.83 12.26
N VAL A 372 5.26 -17.48 11.02
CA VAL A 372 4.28 -17.02 10.02
C VAL A 372 4.31 -18.00 8.85
N ASP A 373 3.23 -18.76 8.65
CA ASP A 373 3.12 -19.77 7.59
C ASP A 373 4.32 -20.73 7.48
N GLY A 374 4.90 -21.07 8.63
CA GLY A 374 6.06 -21.96 8.76
C GLY A 374 7.42 -21.27 8.76
N GLU A 375 7.50 -19.99 8.39
CA GLU A 375 8.72 -19.19 8.53
C GLU A 375 8.93 -18.76 9.98
N VAL A 376 10.13 -18.97 10.51
CA VAL A 376 10.45 -18.69 11.92
C VAL A 376 11.16 -17.36 12.06
N PHE A 377 10.56 -16.48 12.85
CA PHE A 377 11.12 -15.21 13.29
C PHE A 377 11.55 -15.34 14.76
N PRO A 378 12.84 -15.59 15.03
CA PRO A 378 13.33 -15.79 16.38
C PRO A 378 13.40 -14.49 17.18
N GLU A 379 13.71 -14.61 18.47
CA GLU A 379 13.94 -13.49 19.39
C GLU A 379 12.76 -12.53 19.46
N LEU A 380 11.56 -13.08 19.65
CA LEU A 380 10.39 -12.27 19.94
C LEU A 380 10.54 -11.61 21.30
N VAL A 381 10.56 -10.28 21.32
CA VAL A 381 10.61 -9.45 22.53
C VAL A 381 9.33 -8.63 22.64
N LEU A 382 8.55 -8.86 23.70
CA LEU A 382 7.34 -8.11 24.00
C LEU A 382 7.68 -6.86 24.82
N HIS A 383 6.95 -5.80 24.55
CA HIS A 383 7.03 -4.53 25.24
C HIS A 383 5.77 -4.26 26.08
N ASP A 384 5.88 -3.42 27.09
CA ASP A 384 4.80 -3.13 28.04
C ASP A 384 3.60 -2.37 27.44
N ASP A 385 3.77 -1.77 26.26
CA ASP A 385 2.70 -1.21 25.43
C ASP A 385 1.98 -2.27 24.55
N ARG A 386 2.32 -3.55 24.73
CA ARG A 386 1.78 -4.71 23.99
C ARG A 386 2.30 -4.86 22.57
N THR A 387 3.23 -4.01 22.11
CA THR A 387 3.95 -4.20 20.85
C THR A 387 5.07 -5.22 21.04
N PHE A 388 5.49 -5.88 19.97
CA PHE A 388 6.62 -6.79 20.02
C PHE A 388 7.50 -6.64 18.78
N THR A 389 8.79 -6.91 18.99
CA THR A 389 9.81 -6.99 17.95
C THR A 389 10.18 -8.44 17.71
N VAL A 390 10.74 -8.73 16.53
CA VAL A 390 11.36 -10.02 16.21
C VAL A 390 12.69 -9.78 15.50
N ARG A 391 13.56 -10.78 15.46
CA ARG A 391 14.73 -10.76 14.58
C ARG A 391 14.35 -11.31 13.21
N ASP A 392 14.55 -10.52 12.18
CA ASP A 392 14.45 -10.94 10.79
C ASP A 392 15.55 -11.99 10.50
N PRO A 393 15.20 -13.22 10.09
CA PRO A 393 16.16 -14.28 9.85
C PRO A 393 17.06 -14.03 8.62
N ALA A 394 16.60 -13.25 7.65
CA ALA A 394 17.33 -12.94 6.43
C ALA A 394 18.34 -11.79 6.63
N THR A 395 17.94 -10.75 7.38
CA THR A 395 18.78 -9.55 7.58
C THR A 395 19.50 -9.52 8.93
N GLY A 396 19.03 -10.32 9.90
CA GLY A 396 19.49 -10.29 11.28
C GLY A 396 19.07 -9.03 12.04
N ARG A 397 18.26 -8.14 11.45
CA ARG A 397 17.81 -6.90 12.10
C ARG A 397 16.67 -7.21 13.07
N VAL A 398 16.64 -6.50 14.20
CA VAL A 398 15.47 -6.50 15.08
C VAL A 398 14.48 -5.48 14.54
N THR A 399 13.26 -5.92 14.22
CA THR A 399 12.22 -5.09 13.62
C THR A 399 10.96 -5.12 14.47
N PRO A 400 10.30 -3.97 14.69
CA PRO A 400 8.92 -3.92 15.16
C PRO A 400 8.05 -4.75 14.25
N CYS A 401 7.33 -5.72 14.82
CA CYS A 401 6.65 -6.76 14.07
C CYS A 401 5.15 -6.72 14.25
N GLY A 402 4.67 -6.57 15.48
CA GLY A 402 3.24 -6.63 15.76
C GLY A 402 2.85 -6.07 17.12
N ARG A 403 1.56 -6.19 17.44
CA ARG A 403 1.03 -5.96 18.79
C ARG A 403 -0.07 -6.96 19.15
N PHE A 404 -0.20 -7.25 20.44
CA PHE A 404 -1.33 -8.03 20.96
C PHE A 404 -2.55 -7.15 21.22
N ARG A 405 -3.75 -7.72 21.06
CA ARG A 405 -5.04 -7.07 21.34
C ARG A 405 -5.77 -7.81 22.46
N GLY A 406 -6.27 -7.05 23.43
CA GLY A 406 -6.92 -7.58 24.64
C GLY A 406 -5.97 -7.69 25.83
N GLU A 407 -6.46 -8.32 26.91
CA GLU A 407 -5.76 -8.38 28.19
C GLU A 407 -4.50 -9.29 28.14
N PRO A 408 -3.40 -8.92 28.83
CA PRO A 408 -2.22 -9.77 28.93
C PRO A 408 -2.54 -11.18 29.47
N GLY A 409 -2.12 -12.21 28.73
CA GLY A 409 -2.42 -13.62 29.05
C GLY A 409 -3.81 -14.09 28.61
N ALA A 410 -4.61 -13.22 28.00
CA ALA A 410 -5.92 -13.53 27.43
C ALA A 410 -6.15 -12.76 26.12
N SER A 411 -5.10 -12.56 25.33
CA SER A 411 -5.20 -11.82 24.06
C SER A 411 -6.21 -12.47 23.12
N ALA A 412 -7.10 -11.66 22.55
CA ALA A 412 -8.11 -12.13 21.60
C ALA A 412 -7.60 -12.13 20.17
N ALA A 413 -6.59 -11.32 19.86
CA ALA A 413 -6.04 -11.16 18.53
C ALA A 413 -4.60 -10.62 18.57
N VAL A 414 -3.94 -10.65 17.41
CA VAL A 414 -2.69 -9.95 17.14
C VAL A 414 -2.81 -9.12 15.88
N GLU A 415 -2.06 -8.04 15.80
CA GLU A 415 -1.94 -7.20 14.60
C GLU A 415 -0.50 -7.22 14.11
N ILE A 416 -0.29 -7.62 12.86
CA ILE A 416 1.03 -7.74 12.22
C ILE A 416 0.90 -7.18 10.80
N GLY A 417 1.74 -6.21 10.43
CA GLY A 417 1.76 -5.62 9.08
C GLY A 417 0.40 -5.10 8.61
N GLY A 418 -0.40 -4.50 9.49
CA GLY A 418 -1.74 -3.97 9.21
C GLY A 418 -2.83 -5.04 9.06
N ARG A 419 -2.55 -6.31 9.38
CA ARG A 419 -3.55 -7.38 9.40
C ARG A 419 -3.92 -7.71 10.85
N LEU A 420 -5.22 -7.79 11.12
CA LEU A 420 -5.75 -8.32 12.37
C LEU A 420 -5.95 -9.83 12.24
N ALA A 421 -5.43 -10.61 13.19
CA ALA A 421 -5.56 -12.06 13.24
C ALA A 421 -6.17 -12.50 14.57
N GLY A 422 -7.33 -13.17 14.51
CA GLY A 422 -8.06 -13.63 15.69
C GLY A 422 -7.46 -14.91 16.27
N ARG A 423 -7.54 -15.08 17.59
CA ARG A 423 -7.09 -16.29 18.28
C ARG A 423 -7.94 -17.50 17.91
N ARG A 424 -7.30 -18.65 17.72
CA ARG A 424 -7.96 -19.93 17.42
C ARG A 424 -8.41 -20.69 18.66
#